data_AF-A0A4R9Q098-F1
#
_entry.id   AF-A0A4R9Q098-F1
#
_cell.length_a   1.000
_cell.length_b   1.000
_cell.length_c   1.000
_cell.angle_alpha   90.00
_cell.angle_beta   90.00
_cell.angle_gamma   90.00
#
_symmetry.space_group_name_H-M   'P 1'
#
loop_
_entity.id
_entity.type
_entity.pdbx_description
1 polymer ?
#
loop_
_entity_poly.entity_id
_entity_poly.type
_entity_poly.pdbx_seq_one_letter_code
_entity_poly.pdbx_strand_id
1 'polypeptide(L)'
;GGIAIGQTATVNQADSIALGTNSTANGAQSMALGAGATANEPGSVALGAGSKTAAAVATTGTTINGVAYTFAGTNPTSTVSVGDVGKERTVTNEAAGRISATSTDAINGSQLYATNQAVEAVQGSVGNLTEFSVQYDKNPDGTKSNSLTLVGGDVNAPVVIH
;
A
#
# COMPACT_ATOMS: atom_id res chain seq x y z
N GLY A 1 35.62 -10.21 2.16
CA GLY A 1 36.24 -8.99 1.55
C GLY A 1 35.23 -8.35 0.62
N GLY A 2 35.45 -7.13 0.11
CA GLY A 2 34.45 -6.38 -0.69
C GLY A 2 34.84 -6.19 -2.16
N ILE A 3 33.84 -5.90 -3.02
CA ILE A 3 34.05 -5.54 -4.44
C ILE A 3 33.62 -4.09 -4.66
N ALA A 4 34.54 -3.23 -5.11
CA ALA A 4 34.25 -1.84 -5.46
C ALA A 4 34.63 -1.59 -6.93
N ILE A 5 33.67 -1.13 -7.74
CA ILE A 5 33.86 -0.84 -9.17
C ILE A 5 33.26 0.52 -9.48
N GLY A 6 34.10 1.48 -9.87
CA GLY A 6 33.71 2.86 -10.20
C GLY A 6 34.61 3.87 -9.50
N GLN A 7 34.67 5.10 -10.02
CA GLN A 7 35.46 6.15 -9.38
C GLN A 7 34.88 6.44 -7.99
N THR A 8 35.71 6.38 -6.95
CA THR A 8 35.29 6.61 -5.55
C THR A 8 34.21 5.63 -5.05
N ALA A 9 34.02 4.49 -5.74
CA ALA A 9 33.20 3.42 -5.21
C ALA A 9 33.81 2.90 -3.90
N THR A 10 33.00 2.80 -2.86
CA THR A 10 33.48 2.49 -1.50
C THR A 10 32.74 1.30 -0.92
N VAL A 11 33.50 0.35 -0.38
CA VAL A 11 32.96 -0.76 0.43
C VAL A 11 33.58 -0.63 1.82
N ASN A 12 32.74 -0.41 2.83
CA ASN A 12 33.19 -0.18 4.21
C ASN A 12 33.09 -1.43 5.09
N GLN A 13 32.23 -2.38 4.73
CA GLN A 13 32.04 -3.62 5.49
C GLN A 13 32.33 -4.87 4.65
N ALA A 14 32.54 -6.00 5.32
CA ALA A 14 32.86 -7.27 4.67
C ALA A 14 31.71 -7.76 3.77
N ASP A 15 32.11 -8.44 2.69
CA ASP A 15 31.28 -9.24 1.79
C ASP A 15 30.21 -8.43 1.04
N SER A 16 30.50 -7.15 0.83
CA SER A 16 29.63 -6.17 0.19
C SER A 16 30.10 -5.79 -1.23
N ILE A 17 29.18 -5.24 -2.03
CA ILE A 17 29.42 -4.83 -3.42
C ILE A 17 29.02 -3.36 -3.60
N ALA A 18 29.92 -2.54 -4.14
CA ALA A 18 29.64 -1.19 -4.60
C ALA A 18 29.97 -1.07 -6.10
N LEU A 19 28.95 -0.85 -6.94
CA LEU A 19 29.08 -0.75 -8.40
C LEU A 19 28.50 0.59 -8.89
N GLY A 20 29.37 1.50 -9.29
CA GLY A 20 29.04 2.83 -9.82
C GLY A 20 29.89 3.94 -9.21
N THR A 21 30.06 5.05 -9.93
CA THR A 21 30.76 6.24 -9.41
C THR A 21 30.11 6.72 -8.12
N ASN A 22 30.89 6.96 -7.08
CA ASN A 22 30.43 7.35 -5.74
C ASN A 22 29.42 6.36 -5.09
N SER A 23 29.31 5.13 -5.58
CA SER A 23 28.50 4.11 -4.91
C SER A 23 29.13 3.73 -3.57
N THR A 24 28.31 3.48 -2.55
CA THR A 24 28.78 3.20 -1.19
C THR A 24 28.01 2.03 -0.57
N ALA A 25 28.72 0.96 -0.23
CA ALA A 25 28.19 -0.18 0.51
C ALA A 25 28.71 -0.16 1.96
N ASN A 26 27.87 0.34 2.87
CA ASN A 26 28.14 0.58 4.28
C ASN A 26 27.65 -0.53 5.20
N GLY A 27 26.65 -1.31 4.80
CA GLY A 27 26.21 -2.50 5.54
C GLY A 27 27.10 -3.70 5.27
N ALA A 28 27.27 -4.60 6.24
CA ALA A 28 27.89 -5.91 5.96
C ALA A 28 27.00 -6.71 5.01
N GLN A 29 27.58 -7.40 4.03
CA GLN A 29 26.84 -8.14 2.98
C GLN A 29 25.86 -7.26 2.17
N SER A 30 26.09 -5.94 2.10
CA SER A 30 25.20 -5.02 1.38
C SER A 30 25.62 -4.82 -0.08
N MET A 31 24.68 -4.39 -0.93
CA MET A 31 24.91 -4.14 -2.34
C MET A 31 24.42 -2.75 -2.74
N ALA A 32 25.32 -1.91 -3.24
CA ALA A 32 25.00 -0.60 -3.81
C ALA A 32 25.25 -0.62 -5.32
N LEU A 33 24.19 -0.60 -6.13
CA LEU A 33 24.21 -0.79 -7.58
C LEU A 33 23.70 0.46 -8.30
N GLY A 34 24.61 1.35 -8.69
CA GLY A 34 24.32 2.59 -9.41
C GLY A 34 25.18 3.75 -8.94
N ALA A 35 25.36 4.78 -9.78
CA ALA A 35 26.09 5.99 -9.39
C ALA A 35 25.44 6.66 -8.18
N GLY A 36 26.20 6.91 -7.12
CA GLY A 36 25.70 7.47 -5.86
C GLY A 36 24.74 6.57 -5.07
N ALA A 37 24.52 5.31 -5.47
CA ALA A 37 23.72 4.36 -4.70
C ALA A 37 24.38 4.12 -3.33
N THR A 38 23.60 4.09 -2.26
CA THR A 38 24.10 3.97 -0.89
C THR A 38 23.34 2.89 -0.11
N ALA A 39 23.98 1.76 0.15
CA ALA A 39 23.42 0.65 0.94
C ALA A 39 23.98 0.68 2.38
N ASN A 40 23.21 1.26 3.30
CA ASN A 40 23.61 1.51 4.70
C ASN A 40 23.39 0.34 5.65
N GLU A 41 22.43 -0.53 5.35
CA GLU A 41 21.98 -1.55 6.29
C GLU A 41 22.62 -2.92 5.98
N PRO A 42 22.89 -3.76 6.98
CA PRO A 42 23.35 -5.13 6.75
C PRO A 42 22.41 -5.90 5.80
N GLY A 43 22.99 -6.59 4.82
CA GLY A 43 22.26 -7.39 3.83
C GLY A 43 21.40 -6.60 2.84
N SER A 44 21.42 -5.25 2.86
CA SER A 44 20.49 -4.45 2.06
C SER A 44 20.97 -4.25 0.63
N VAL A 45 20.04 -3.91 -0.26
CA VAL A 45 20.33 -3.60 -1.66
C VAL A 45 19.82 -2.21 -2.00
N ALA A 46 20.71 -1.30 -2.39
CA ALA A 46 20.35 -0.04 -3.04
C ALA A 46 20.46 -0.23 -4.56
N LEU A 47 19.32 -0.29 -5.25
CA LEU A 47 19.22 -0.59 -6.68
C LEU A 47 18.86 0.67 -7.48
N GLY A 48 19.79 1.15 -8.30
CA GLY A 48 19.64 2.34 -9.14
C GLY A 48 20.45 3.55 -8.65
N ALA A 49 20.70 4.49 -9.56
CA ALA A 49 21.49 5.69 -9.26
C ALA A 49 20.85 6.54 -8.15
N GLY A 50 21.61 6.90 -7.12
CA GLY A 50 21.13 7.67 -5.98
C GLY A 50 20.10 6.95 -5.09
N SER A 51 19.84 5.65 -5.29
CA SER A 51 19.01 4.87 -4.37
C SER A 51 19.69 4.76 -3.01
N LYS A 52 18.91 4.81 -1.93
CA LYS A 52 19.41 4.77 -0.56
C LYS A 52 18.59 3.79 0.25
N THR A 53 19.25 2.85 0.92
CA THR A 53 18.55 1.95 1.85
C THR A 53 18.33 2.63 3.19
N ALA A 54 17.28 2.22 3.89
CA ALA A 54 16.99 2.56 5.27
C ALA A 54 16.73 1.28 6.08
N ALA A 55 16.72 1.38 7.42
CA ALA A 55 16.41 0.25 8.30
C ALA A 55 15.10 -0.44 7.88
N ALA A 56 15.10 -1.77 7.92
CA ALA A 56 13.91 -2.55 7.59
C ALA A 56 12.80 -2.30 8.63
N VAL A 57 11.59 -2.03 8.15
CA VAL A 57 10.42 -1.78 9.01
C VAL A 57 9.52 -3.00 8.98
N ALA A 58 9.22 -3.55 10.15
CA ALA A 58 8.26 -4.63 10.27
C ALA A 58 6.83 -4.08 10.28
N THR A 59 6.04 -4.44 9.27
CA THR A 59 4.61 -4.12 9.19
C THR A 59 3.82 -5.42 9.27
N THR A 60 3.44 -5.81 10.49
CA THR A 60 2.81 -7.12 10.76
C THR A 60 1.29 -7.13 10.59
N GLY A 61 0.69 -5.96 10.34
CA GLY A 61 -0.76 -5.83 10.19
C GLY A 61 -1.23 -4.38 10.14
N THR A 62 -2.55 -4.22 10.13
CA THR A 62 -3.24 -2.92 10.20
C THR A 62 -4.59 -3.08 10.92
N THR A 63 -5.25 -1.96 11.25
CA THR A 63 -6.61 -1.96 11.80
C THR A 63 -7.53 -1.21 10.85
N ILE A 64 -8.62 -1.85 10.43
CA ILE A 64 -9.64 -1.26 9.55
C ILE A 64 -10.98 -1.35 10.28
N ASN A 65 -11.64 -0.20 10.48
CA ASN A 65 -12.91 -0.10 11.18
C ASN A 65 -12.92 -0.82 12.56
N GLY A 66 -11.85 -0.68 13.33
CA GLY A 66 -11.69 -1.32 14.64
C GLY A 66 -11.36 -2.82 14.61
N VAL A 67 -11.30 -3.44 13.44
CA VAL A 67 -10.93 -4.84 13.28
C VAL A 67 -9.44 -4.94 12.92
N ALA A 68 -8.69 -5.75 13.67
CA ALA A 68 -7.28 -6.00 13.40
C ALA A 68 -7.10 -7.06 12.30
N TYR A 69 -6.21 -6.76 11.35
CA TYR A 69 -5.82 -7.65 10.26
C TYR A 69 -4.32 -7.89 10.32
N THR A 70 -3.91 -9.16 10.34
CA THR A 70 -2.50 -9.56 10.31
C THR A 70 -2.04 -9.80 8.88
N PHE A 71 -0.81 -9.40 8.57
CA PHE A 71 -0.18 -9.68 7.29
C PHE A 71 0.75 -10.89 7.40
N ALA A 72 0.91 -11.60 6.28
CA ALA A 72 1.97 -12.59 6.14
C ALA A 72 3.33 -11.91 5.98
N GLY A 73 4.39 -12.60 6.39
CA GLY A 73 5.74 -12.04 6.46
C GLY A 73 6.08 -11.57 7.88
N THR A 74 7.23 -12.03 8.38
CA THR A 74 7.74 -11.72 9.72
C THR A 74 8.55 -10.42 9.73
N ASN A 75 9.28 -10.16 10.83
CA ASN A 75 10.20 -9.03 10.97
C ASN A 75 11.32 -9.08 9.89
N PRO A 76 11.28 -8.24 8.85
CA PRO A 76 12.30 -8.27 7.80
C PRO A 76 13.67 -7.93 8.40
N THR A 77 14.69 -8.65 7.98
CA THR A 77 16.08 -8.43 8.44
C THR A 77 16.80 -7.39 7.59
N SER A 78 16.28 -7.09 6.40
CA SER A 78 16.87 -6.12 5.47
C SER A 78 15.86 -5.60 4.45
N THR A 79 16.29 -4.71 3.56
CA THR A 79 15.46 -4.08 2.54
C THR A 79 16.14 -4.00 1.18
N VAL A 80 15.34 -3.93 0.11
CA VAL A 80 15.76 -3.50 -1.22
C VAL A 80 15.15 -2.12 -1.47
N SER A 81 16.00 -1.11 -1.63
CA SER A 81 15.57 0.23 -2.00
C SER A 81 15.75 0.45 -3.50
N VAL A 82 14.67 0.87 -4.16
CA VAL A 82 14.67 1.25 -5.58
C VAL A 82 14.71 2.77 -5.78
N GLY A 83 14.98 3.55 -4.73
CA GLY A 83 14.97 5.02 -4.77
C GLY A 83 15.43 5.67 -3.47
N ASP A 84 15.06 6.92 -3.28
CA ASP A 84 15.19 7.66 -2.01
C ASP A 84 13.93 8.50 -1.84
N VAL A 85 13.74 9.10 -0.66
CA VAL A 85 12.58 9.97 -0.40
C VAL A 85 12.55 11.13 -1.41
N GLY A 86 11.42 11.28 -2.12
CA GLY A 86 11.23 12.26 -3.19
C GLY A 86 11.92 11.90 -4.52
N LYS A 87 12.48 10.69 -4.62
CA LYS A 87 13.14 10.12 -5.81
C LYS A 87 12.72 8.66 -5.99
N GLU A 88 11.44 8.40 -5.78
CA GLU A 88 10.83 7.09 -5.93
C GLU A 88 10.85 6.63 -7.39
N ARG A 89 10.79 5.32 -7.60
CA ARG A 89 10.71 4.70 -8.93
C ARG A 89 9.51 3.79 -9.02
N THR A 90 9.00 3.62 -10.23
CA THR A 90 8.02 2.57 -10.51
C THR A 90 8.71 1.22 -10.64
N VAL A 91 8.03 0.16 -10.19
CA VAL A 91 8.34 -1.23 -10.53
C VAL A 91 7.29 -1.66 -11.53
N THR A 92 7.68 -2.10 -12.73
CA THR A 92 6.77 -2.36 -13.85
C THR A 92 6.97 -3.76 -14.41
N ASN A 93 5.97 -4.24 -15.17
CA ASN A 93 5.92 -5.61 -15.70
C ASN A 93 5.84 -6.69 -14.62
N GLU A 94 5.24 -6.34 -13.48
CA GLU A 94 4.95 -7.25 -12.40
C GLU A 94 3.72 -8.10 -12.75
N ALA A 95 3.88 -9.42 -12.78
CA ALA A 95 2.74 -10.33 -12.86
C ALA A 95 1.86 -10.21 -11.61
N ALA A 96 0.58 -10.60 -11.69
CA ALA A 96 -0.29 -10.54 -10.52
C ALA A 96 0.21 -11.49 -9.42
N GLY A 97 0.41 -10.96 -8.21
CA GLY A 97 0.82 -11.73 -7.04
C GLY A 97 -0.29 -12.64 -6.52
N ARG A 98 0.05 -13.64 -5.72
CA ARG A 98 -0.98 -14.47 -5.07
C ARG A 98 -1.73 -13.66 -4.02
N ILE A 99 -3.07 -13.77 -4.01
CA ILE A 99 -3.93 -13.18 -2.98
C ILE A 99 -4.38 -14.29 -2.03
N SER A 100 -3.67 -14.45 -0.91
CA SER A 100 -4.00 -15.43 0.13
C SER A 100 -3.46 -15.00 1.49
N ALA A 101 -3.96 -15.61 2.58
CA ALA A 101 -3.57 -15.27 3.95
C ALA A 101 -2.07 -15.50 4.26
N THR A 102 -1.36 -16.25 3.42
CA THR A 102 0.06 -16.58 3.60
C THR A 102 0.96 -15.98 2.52
N SER A 103 0.43 -15.16 1.61
CA SER A 103 1.19 -14.62 0.48
C SER A 103 2.15 -13.51 0.92
N THR A 104 3.38 -13.56 0.43
CA THR A 104 4.38 -12.48 0.55
C THR A 104 4.80 -11.98 -0.82
N ASP A 105 3.96 -12.18 -1.83
CA ASP A 105 4.19 -11.67 -3.18
C ASP A 105 3.83 -10.19 -3.25
N ALA A 106 4.54 -9.45 -4.09
CA ALA A 106 4.11 -8.10 -4.46
C ALA A 106 2.77 -8.16 -5.22
N ILE A 107 1.98 -7.08 -5.09
CA ILE A 107 0.71 -6.93 -5.79
C ILE A 107 0.83 -5.86 -6.86
N ASN A 108 0.31 -6.14 -8.05
CA ASN A 108 0.29 -5.17 -9.13
C ASN A 108 -1.02 -4.36 -9.15
N GLY A 109 -1.05 -3.30 -9.97
CA GLY A 109 -2.20 -2.39 -10.04
C GLY A 109 -3.51 -3.03 -10.48
N SER A 110 -3.49 -4.13 -11.25
CA SER A 110 -4.73 -4.79 -11.70
C SER A 110 -5.51 -5.44 -10.55
N GLN A 111 -4.80 -5.90 -9.52
CA GLN A 111 -5.40 -6.54 -8.35
C GLN A 111 -6.08 -5.52 -7.43
N LEU A 112 -5.43 -4.37 -7.23
CA LEU A 112 -6.02 -3.24 -6.52
C LEU A 112 -7.23 -2.69 -7.28
N TYR A 113 -7.13 -2.57 -8.61
CA TYR A 113 -8.26 -2.16 -9.45
C TYR A 113 -9.48 -3.08 -9.31
N ALA A 114 -9.28 -4.41 -9.36
CA ALA A 114 -10.37 -5.36 -9.15
C ALA A 114 -11.06 -5.21 -7.78
N THR A 115 -10.28 -4.90 -6.74
CA THR A 115 -10.83 -4.62 -5.40
C THR A 115 -11.65 -3.34 -5.38
N ASN A 116 -11.16 -2.27 -6.02
CA ASN A 116 -11.89 -1.00 -6.10
C ASN A 116 -13.22 -1.15 -6.85
N GLN A 117 -13.25 -1.90 -7.96
CA GLN A 117 -14.50 -2.20 -8.68
C GLN A 117 -15.53 -2.91 -7.78
N ALA A 118 -15.08 -3.82 -6.92
CA ALA A 118 -15.97 -4.50 -5.97
C ALA A 118 -16.52 -3.52 -4.90
N VAL A 119 -15.69 -2.59 -4.42
CA VAL A 119 -16.11 -1.56 -3.45
C VAL A 119 -17.12 -0.58 -4.08
N GLU A 120 -16.89 -0.15 -5.31
CA GLU A 120 -17.83 0.71 -6.06
C GLU A 120 -19.19 0.02 -6.26
N ALA A 121 -19.20 -1.27 -6.58
CA ALA A 121 -20.44 -2.05 -6.69
C ALA A 121 -21.21 -2.14 -5.35
N VAL A 122 -20.50 -2.27 -4.23
CA VAL A 122 -21.11 -2.21 -2.89
C VAL A 122 -21.69 -0.82 -2.61
N GLN A 123 -20.96 0.26 -2.96
CA GLN A 123 -21.46 1.63 -2.79
C GLN A 123 -22.76 1.86 -3.58
N GLY A 124 -22.83 1.42 -4.83
CA GLY A 124 -24.06 1.50 -5.63
C GLY A 124 -25.22 0.73 -4.99
N SER A 125 -24.96 -0.46 -4.46
CA SER A 125 -25.97 -1.26 -3.75
C SER A 125 -26.50 -0.56 -2.49
N VAL A 126 -25.63 0.12 -1.74
CA VAL A 126 -26.02 0.92 -0.56
C VAL A 126 -26.82 2.17 -0.97
N GLY A 127 -26.47 2.80 -2.10
CA GLY A 127 -27.24 3.90 -2.68
C GLY A 127 -28.68 3.48 -2.98
N ASN A 128 -28.86 2.35 -3.68
CA ASN A 128 -30.19 1.79 -3.96
C ASN A 128 -30.98 1.49 -2.69
N LEU A 129 -30.33 0.91 -1.67
CA LEU A 129 -31.00 0.69 -0.38
C LEU A 129 -31.48 2.01 0.23
N THR A 130 -30.67 3.06 0.15
CA THR A 130 -31.04 4.38 0.67
C THR A 130 -32.20 5.01 -0.10
N GLU A 131 -32.24 4.82 -1.41
CA GLU A 131 -33.26 5.36 -2.30
C GLU A 131 -34.61 4.64 -2.16
N PHE A 132 -34.60 3.31 -2.09
CA PHE A 132 -35.83 2.51 -2.10
C PHE A 132 -36.29 2.03 -0.72
N SER A 133 -35.53 2.28 0.35
CA SER A 133 -35.97 1.92 1.70
C SER A 133 -36.93 2.96 2.28
N VAL A 134 -37.88 2.45 3.05
CA VAL A 134 -38.70 3.24 3.97
C VAL A 134 -37.82 3.65 5.16
N GLN A 135 -37.63 4.95 5.37
CA GLN A 135 -36.75 5.50 6.41
C GLN A 135 -37.54 6.36 7.41
N TYR A 136 -37.15 6.34 8.69
CA TYR A 136 -37.68 7.27 9.68
C TYR A 136 -37.42 8.72 9.27
N ASP A 137 -38.36 9.60 9.59
CA ASP A 137 -38.13 11.04 9.49
C ASP A 137 -36.98 11.46 10.40
N LYS A 138 -36.30 12.53 10.02
CA LYS A 138 -35.24 13.11 10.84
C LYS A 138 -35.73 14.39 11.52
N ASN A 139 -35.39 14.54 12.80
CA ASN A 139 -35.48 15.81 13.50
C ASN A 139 -34.49 16.83 12.86
N PRO A 140 -34.64 18.14 13.12
CA PRO A 140 -33.73 19.16 12.60
C PRO A 140 -32.25 18.97 12.98
N ASP A 141 -31.98 18.22 14.06
CA ASP A 141 -30.63 17.85 14.52
C ASP A 141 -30.05 16.61 13.81
N GLY A 142 -30.80 16.01 12.88
CA GLY A 142 -30.40 14.81 12.12
C GLY A 142 -30.68 13.47 12.81
N THR A 143 -31.18 13.47 14.06
CA THR A 143 -31.61 12.25 14.77
C THR A 143 -32.91 11.70 14.19
N LYS A 144 -33.18 10.40 14.39
CA LYS A 144 -34.42 9.78 13.93
C LYS A 144 -35.60 10.21 14.82
N SER A 145 -36.74 10.50 14.21
CA SER A 145 -38.04 10.65 14.87
C SER A 145 -38.76 9.28 14.91
N ASN A 146 -39.73 9.13 15.80
CA ASN A 146 -40.66 7.98 15.80
C ASN A 146 -41.78 8.14 14.75
N SER A 147 -41.50 8.84 13.66
CA SER A 147 -42.42 9.05 12.54
C SER A 147 -41.78 8.58 11.24
N LEU A 148 -42.64 8.21 10.30
CA LEU A 148 -42.30 7.85 8.94
C LEU A 148 -43.23 8.66 8.03
N THR A 149 -42.66 9.49 7.17
CA THR A 149 -43.40 10.16 6.10
C THR A 149 -43.21 9.39 4.80
N LEU A 150 -44.30 8.84 4.26
CA LEU A 150 -44.29 8.35 2.89
C LEU A 150 -44.61 9.51 1.96
N VAL A 151 -43.69 9.83 1.05
CA VAL A 151 -43.91 10.89 0.06
C VAL A 151 -44.32 10.22 -1.24
N GLY A 152 -45.58 10.39 -1.64
CA GLY A 152 -46.02 10.08 -3.00
C GLY A 152 -45.46 11.11 -3.98
N GLY A 153 -45.47 10.83 -5.29
CA GLY A 153 -45.03 11.80 -6.30
C GLY A 153 -45.80 13.13 -6.29
N ASP A 154 -46.99 13.15 -5.70
CA ASP A 154 -47.81 14.33 -5.42
C ASP A 154 -48.10 14.42 -3.92
N VAL A 155 -47.79 15.56 -3.29
CA VAL A 155 -47.99 15.83 -1.86
C VAL A 155 -49.47 15.88 -1.45
N ASN A 156 -50.38 16.00 -2.41
CA ASN A 156 -51.83 16.00 -2.19
C ASN A 156 -52.49 14.66 -2.53
N ALA A 157 -51.75 13.67 -3.03
CA ALA A 157 -52.27 12.35 -3.35
C ALA A 157 -52.01 11.35 -2.21
N PRO A 158 -52.96 10.45 -1.88
CA PRO A 158 -52.72 9.37 -0.92
C PRO A 158 -51.59 8.46 -1.39
N VAL A 159 -50.70 8.07 -0.48
CA VAL A 159 -49.71 7.02 -0.75
C VAL A 159 -50.40 5.66 -0.65
N VAL A 160 -50.37 4.88 -1.73
CA VAL A 160 -50.93 3.53 -1.77
C VAL A 160 -49.87 2.51 -1.37
N ILE A 161 -50.18 1.69 -0.37
CA ILE A 161 -49.36 0.56 0.09
C ILE A 161 -50.02 -0.70 -0.45
N HIS A 162 -49.30 -1.49 -1.25
CA HIS A 162 -49.78 -2.75 -1.83
C HIS A 162 -49.38 -3.94 -0.96
#